data_AF-A0A3E1EDP0-F1
#
_entry.id   AF-A0A3E1EDP0-F1
#
_cell.length_a   1.000
_cell.length_b   1.000
_cell.length_c   1.000
_cell.angle_alpha   90.00
_cell.angle_beta   90.00
_cell.angle_gamma   90.00
#
_symmetry.space_group_name_H-M   'P 1'
#
loop_
_entity.id
_entity.type
_entity.pdbx_description
1 polymer ?
#
loop_
_entity_poly.entity_id
_entity_poly.type
_entity_poly.pdbx_seq_one_letter_code
_entity_poly.pdbx_strand_id
1 'polypeptide(L)'
;MVAAYTVAGIAKVLNSGGEWLERSGNFVLQWRKVVEEGRFSYGMEPTGMRRAFGSVLLEAPWVATVLLTGGLLLELGAFVGLLNRRAAIVFGLLVIGFHLMLGVLMGLPFIEYRRVVLVLFVNPAWPLALVLGAAWRKWGRRGVAP
;
A
#
# COMPACT_ATOMS: atom_id res chain seq x y z
N MET A 1 12.42 9.12 2.96
CA MET A 1 11.46 8.02 2.67
C MET A 1 11.78 7.25 1.41
N VAL A 2 12.01 7.88 0.26
CA VAL A 2 12.41 7.19 -0.99
C VAL A 2 13.59 6.24 -0.76
N ALA A 3 14.70 6.75 -0.21
CA ALA A 3 15.88 5.92 0.09
C ALA A 3 15.56 4.72 0.99
N ALA A 4 14.71 4.90 2.02
CA ALA A 4 14.33 3.81 2.92
C ALA A 4 13.53 2.71 2.20
N TYR A 5 12.59 3.09 1.33
CA TYR A 5 11.82 2.13 0.53
C TYR A 5 12.69 1.41 -0.50
N THR A 6 13.55 2.15 -1.21
CA THR A 6 14.45 1.56 -2.20
C THR A 6 15.46 0.62 -1.55
N VAL A 7 16.08 1.01 -0.44
CA VAL A 7 16.99 0.15 0.32
C VAL A 7 16.26 -1.07 0.88
N ALA A 8 15.03 -0.93 1.38
CA ALA A 8 14.22 -2.07 1.82
C ALA A 8 13.94 -3.03 0.66
N GLY A 9 13.59 -2.52 -0.52
CA GLY A 9 13.38 -3.32 -1.73
C GLY A 9 14.65 -4.08 -2.11
N ILE A 10 15.80 -3.39 -2.19
CA ILE A 10 17.09 -4.01 -2.48
C ILE A 10 17.43 -5.09 -1.44
N ALA A 11 17.26 -4.79 -0.16
CA ALA A 11 17.52 -5.76 0.92
C ALA A 11 16.64 -7.00 0.78
N LYS A 12 15.37 -6.86 0.37
CA LYS A 12 14.50 -8.00 0.08
C LYS A 12 15.00 -8.83 -1.09
N VAL A 13 15.44 -8.21 -2.19
CA VAL A 13 16.04 -8.91 -3.34
C VAL A 13 17.22 -9.77 -2.88
N LEU A 14 18.14 -9.14 -2.15
CA LEU A 14 19.38 -9.77 -1.71
C LEU A 14 19.14 -10.89 -0.71
N ASN A 15 18.27 -10.65 0.29
CA ASN A 15 18.00 -11.62 1.35
C ASN A 15 17.14 -12.80 0.90
N SER A 16 16.31 -12.62 -0.14
CA SER A 16 15.52 -13.72 -0.70
C SER A 16 16.22 -14.46 -1.83
N GLY A 17 17.43 -14.05 -2.24
CA GLY A 17 18.12 -14.63 -3.40
C GLY A 17 17.34 -14.52 -4.72
N GLY A 18 16.42 -13.56 -4.83
CA GLY A 18 15.49 -13.47 -5.97
C GLY A 18 14.36 -14.52 -5.99
N GLU A 19 14.32 -15.47 -5.05
CA GLU A 19 13.32 -16.54 -4.99
C GLU A 19 11.91 -16.05 -4.58
N TRP A 20 11.70 -14.75 -4.39
CA TRP A 20 10.40 -14.23 -3.93
C TRP A 20 9.26 -14.60 -4.89
N LEU A 21 9.53 -14.73 -6.20
CA LEU A 21 8.51 -14.90 -7.24
C LEU A 21 8.02 -16.34 -7.24
N GLU A 22 8.94 -17.26 -6.98
CA GLU A 22 8.66 -18.68 -6.82
C GLU A 22 7.99 -18.95 -5.46
N ARG A 23 8.43 -18.25 -4.42
CA ARG A 23 7.93 -18.44 -3.05
C ARG A 23 6.69 -17.60 -2.71
N SER A 24 6.30 -16.62 -3.53
CA SER A 24 5.16 -15.74 -3.22
C SER A 24 3.82 -16.48 -3.16
N GLY A 25 3.69 -17.60 -3.87
CA GLY A 25 2.53 -18.49 -3.74
C GLY A 25 2.36 -19.06 -2.32
N ASN A 26 3.47 -19.25 -1.59
CA ASN A 26 3.44 -19.73 -0.20
C ASN A 26 2.89 -18.68 0.78
N PHE A 27 2.67 -17.45 0.34
CA PHE A 27 2.02 -16.43 1.16
C PHE A 27 0.64 -16.85 1.63
N VAL A 28 -0.10 -17.62 0.83
CA VAL A 28 -1.41 -18.17 1.23
C VAL A 28 -1.25 -19.07 2.45
N LEU A 29 -0.19 -19.88 2.52
CA LEU A 29 0.13 -20.72 3.69
C LEU A 29 0.48 -19.87 4.91
N GLN A 30 1.27 -18.81 4.73
CA GLN A 30 1.59 -17.87 5.80
C GLN A 30 0.33 -17.18 6.33
N TRP A 31 -0.56 -16.74 5.46
CA TRP A 31 -1.85 -16.17 5.85
C TRP A 31 -2.69 -17.16 6.65
N ARG A 32 -2.82 -18.41 6.17
CA ARG A 32 -3.54 -19.47 6.91
C ARG A 32 -2.94 -19.67 8.29
N LYS A 33 -1.60 -19.69 8.41
CA LYS A 33 -0.92 -19.79 9.69
C LYS A 33 -1.33 -18.65 10.64
N VAL A 34 -1.32 -17.40 10.19
CA VAL A 34 -1.72 -16.25 11.02
C VAL A 34 -3.21 -16.32 11.42
N VAL A 35 -4.08 -16.86 10.56
CA VAL A 35 -5.50 -17.08 10.89
C VAL A 35 -5.66 -18.17 11.95
N GLU A 36 -5.03 -19.33 11.75
CA GLU A 36 -5.11 -20.45 12.70
C GLU A 36 -4.48 -20.07 14.05
N GLU A 37 -3.35 -19.36 14.07
CA GLU A 37 -2.75 -18.85 15.30
C GLU A 37 -3.72 -17.93 16.05
N GLY A 38 -4.42 -17.04 15.34
CA GLY A 38 -5.45 -16.17 15.91
C GLY A 38 -6.62 -16.96 16.49
N ARG A 39 -7.04 -18.02 15.81
CA ARG A 39 -8.14 -18.90 16.25
C ARG A 39 -7.76 -19.71 17.49
N PHE A 40 -6.62 -20.40 17.47
CA PHE A 40 -6.18 -21.24 18.59
C PHE A 40 -5.78 -20.43 19.82
N SER A 41 -5.12 -19.29 19.63
CA SER A 41 -4.60 -18.49 20.75
C SER A 41 -5.65 -17.59 21.40
N TYR A 42 -6.59 -17.08 20.59
CA TYR A 42 -7.52 -16.02 21.02
C TYR A 42 -8.99 -16.30 20.70
N GLY A 43 -9.32 -17.46 20.12
CA GLY A 43 -10.69 -17.77 19.68
C GLY A 43 -11.20 -16.84 18.58
N MET A 44 -10.31 -16.15 17.87
CA MET A 44 -10.69 -15.15 16.86
C MET A 44 -10.89 -15.81 15.50
N GLU A 45 -12.12 -15.74 15.00
CA GLU A 45 -12.42 -16.09 13.61
C GLU A 45 -12.17 -14.90 12.68
N PRO A 46 -11.66 -15.12 11.45
CA PRO A 46 -11.52 -14.04 10.48
C PRO A 46 -12.91 -13.52 10.07
N THR A 47 -13.11 -12.21 10.21
CA THR A 47 -14.36 -11.52 9.85
C THR A 47 -14.11 -10.37 8.88
N GLY A 48 -15.18 -9.87 8.26
CA GLY A 48 -15.15 -8.70 7.38
C GLY A 48 -14.16 -8.86 6.21
N MET A 49 -13.37 -7.80 5.97
CA MET A 49 -12.40 -7.77 4.87
C MET A 49 -11.34 -8.88 4.96
N ARG A 50 -10.93 -9.29 6.17
CA ARG A 50 -9.92 -10.34 6.33
C ARG A 50 -10.42 -11.69 5.81
N ARG A 51 -11.69 -12.01 6.07
CA ARG A 51 -12.33 -13.22 5.52
C ARG A 51 -12.50 -13.14 4.01
N ALA A 52 -13.02 -12.02 3.50
CA ALA A 52 -13.28 -11.83 2.08
C ALA A 52 -11.98 -11.86 1.24
N PHE A 53 -10.93 -11.19 1.68
CA PHE A 53 -9.63 -11.28 1.01
C PHE A 53 -8.99 -12.66 1.19
N GLY A 54 -9.17 -13.27 2.36
CA GLY A 54 -8.71 -14.63 2.62
C GLY A 54 -9.26 -15.66 1.64
N SER A 55 -10.57 -15.62 1.36
CA SER A 55 -11.18 -16.54 0.38
C SER A 55 -10.65 -16.31 -1.03
N VAL A 56 -10.46 -15.05 -1.45
CA VAL A 56 -9.85 -14.73 -2.76
C VAL A 56 -8.44 -15.31 -2.86
N LEU A 57 -7.62 -15.21 -1.80
CA LEU A 57 -6.27 -15.76 -1.81
C LEU A 57 -6.25 -17.30 -1.86
N LEU A 58 -7.24 -17.97 -1.26
CA LEU A 58 -7.37 -19.42 -1.32
C LEU A 58 -7.84 -19.90 -2.70
N GLU A 59 -8.78 -19.20 -3.31
CA GLU A 59 -9.34 -19.53 -4.62
C GLU A 59 -8.38 -19.17 -5.77
N ALA A 60 -7.60 -18.10 -5.59
CA ALA A 60 -6.69 -17.58 -6.60
C ALA A 60 -5.31 -17.25 -6.00
N PRO A 61 -4.46 -18.26 -5.73
CA PRO A 61 -3.14 -18.06 -5.13
C PRO A 61 -2.21 -17.12 -5.92
N TRP A 62 -2.41 -17.02 -7.23
CA TRP A 62 -1.67 -16.08 -8.09
C TRP A 62 -1.90 -14.62 -7.71
N VAL A 63 -3.03 -14.29 -7.08
CA VAL A 63 -3.30 -12.94 -6.54
C VAL A 63 -2.27 -12.58 -5.48
N ALA A 64 -1.87 -13.54 -4.62
CA ALA A 64 -0.81 -13.32 -3.65
C ALA A 64 0.52 -12.96 -4.34
N THR A 65 0.86 -13.67 -5.42
CA THR A 65 2.06 -13.38 -6.23
C THR A 65 2.02 -11.97 -6.82
N VAL A 66 0.90 -11.56 -7.40
CA VAL A 66 0.74 -10.21 -7.97
C VAL A 66 0.88 -9.14 -6.89
N LEU A 67 0.24 -9.32 -5.74
CA LEU A 67 0.26 -8.35 -4.65
C LEU A 67 1.65 -8.22 -4.04
N LEU A 68 2.35 -9.33 -3.79
CA LEU A 68 3.69 -9.31 -3.22
C LEU A 68 4.73 -8.78 -4.21
N THR A 69 4.67 -9.22 -5.46
CA THR A 69 5.55 -8.71 -6.52
C THR A 69 5.30 -7.22 -6.73
N GLY A 70 4.03 -6.79 -6.75
CA GLY A 70 3.66 -5.38 -6.82
C GLY A 70 4.20 -4.57 -5.64
N GLY A 71 4.10 -5.06 -4.42
CA GLY A 71 4.64 -4.40 -3.23
C GLY A 71 6.14 -4.18 -3.28
N LEU A 72 6.87 -5.18 -3.78
CA LEU A 72 8.30 -5.05 -4.01
C LEU A 72 8.61 -4.06 -5.15
N LEU A 73 7.89 -4.14 -6.28
CA LEU A 73 8.08 -3.19 -7.39
C LEU A 73 7.82 -1.75 -6.94
N LEU A 74 6.86 -1.55 -6.03
CA LEU A 74 6.69 -0.28 -5.36
C LEU A 74 7.96 0.09 -4.60
N GLU A 75 8.44 -0.75 -3.67
CA GLU A 75 9.66 -0.46 -2.90
C GLU A 75 10.88 -0.11 -3.77
N LEU A 76 11.17 -0.91 -4.80
CA LEU A 76 12.26 -0.65 -5.74
C LEU A 76 12.02 0.62 -6.56
N GLY A 77 10.78 0.82 -7.02
CA GLY A 77 10.35 1.97 -7.82
C GLY A 77 10.11 3.25 -7.03
N ALA A 78 10.42 3.31 -5.73
CA ALA A 78 10.12 4.47 -4.90
C ALA A 78 10.75 5.78 -5.37
N PHE A 79 11.83 5.72 -6.14
CA PHE A 79 12.46 6.88 -6.78
C PHE A 79 11.55 7.58 -7.79
N VAL A 80 10.55 6.89 -8.36
CA VAL A 80 9.52 7.51 -9.24
C VAL A 80 8.77 8.63 -8.51
N GLY A 81 8.63 8.51 -7.18
CA GLY A 81 8.04 9.56 -6.35
C GLY A 81 8.85 10.87 -6.31
N LEU A 82 10.11 10.88 -6.76
CA LEU A 82 10.93 12.10 -6.85
C LEU A 82 10.70 12.90 -8.13
N LEU A 83 10.09 12.31 -9.17
CA LEU A 83 9.99 12.94 -10.48
C LEU A 83 9.13 14.21 -10.45
N ASN A 84 7.94 14.12 -9.85
CA ASN A 84 7.04 15.25 -9.68
C ASN A 84 6.01 14.97 -8.58
N ARG A 85 5.30 16.02 -8.15
CA ARG A 85 4.31 15.90 -7.07
C ARG A 85 3.17 14.93 -7.39
N ARG A 86 2.73 14.81 -8.65
CA ARG A 86 1.66 13.87 -9.03
C ARG A 86 2.14 12.42 -8.89
N ALA A 87 3.34 12.12 -9.35
CA ALA A 87 3.98 10.82 -9.18
C ALA A 87 4.15 10.47 -7.69
N ALA A 88 4.60 11.43 -6.87
CA ALA A 88 4.69 11.26 -5.42
C ALA A 88 3.33 10.89 -4.79
N ILE A 89 2.25 11.57 -5.19
CA ILE A 89 0.90 11.28 -4.66
C ILE A 89 0.45 9.88 -5.06
N VAL A 90 0.50 9.54 -6.35
CA VAL A 90 0.09 8.23 -6.85
C VAL A 90 0.88 7.12 -6.15
N PHE A 91 2.20 7.27 -6.10
CA PHE A 91 3.07 6.30 -5.47
C PHE A 91 2.80 6.19 -3.95
N GLY A 92 2.62 7.31 -3.26
CA GLY A 92 2.29 7.32 -1.83
C GLY A 92 0.98 6.62 -1.51
N LEU A 93 -0.05 6.80 -2.35
CA LEU A 93 -1.33 6.12 -2.21
C LEU A 93 -1.21 4.61 -2.44
N LEU A 94 -0.45 4.18 -3.45
CA LEU A 94 -0.19 2.76 -3.70
C LEU A 94 0.51 2.09 -2.52
N VAL A 95 1.53 2.75 -1.95
CA VAL A 95 2.24 2.26 -0.77
C VAL A 95 1.32 2.18 0.46
N ILE A 96 0.49 3.20 0.69
CA ILE A 96 -0.49 3.18 1.79
C ILE A 96 -1.48 2.02 1.61
N GLY A 97 -1.99 1.83 0.39
CA GLY A 97 -2.90 0.73 0.04
C GLY A 97 -2.25 -0.64 0.30
N PHE A 98 -0.99 -0.81 -0.10
CA PHE A 98 -0.24 -2.03 0.16
C PHE A 98 -0.09 -2.31 1.67
N HIS A 99 0.26 -1.31 2.48
CA HIS A 99 0.34 -1.46 3.94
C HIS A 99 -1.02 -1.74 4.60
N LEU A 100 -2.10 -1.13 4.11
CA LEU A 100 -3.46 -1.42 4.58
C LEU A 100 -3.83 -2.88 4.31
N MET A 101 -3.56 -3.37 3.10
CA MET A 101 -3.79 -4.75 2.71
C MET A 101 -2.98 -5.72 3.59
N LEU A 102 -1.68 -5.46 3.81
CA LEU A 102 -0.87 -6.27 4.73
C LEU A 102 -1.40 -6.22 6.17
N GLY A 103 -1.89 -5.07 6.63
CA GLY A 103 -2.53 -4.93 7.93
C GLY A 103 -3.78 -5.79 8.09
N VAL A 104 -4.62 -5.84 7.04
CA VAL A 104 -5.82 -6.69 7.02
C VAL A 104 -5.46 -8.18 6.99
N LEU A 105 -4.48 -8.57 6.17
CA LEU A 105 -4.14 -9.97 5.94
C LEU A 105 -3.28 -10.57 7.05
N MET A 106 -2.20 -9.88 7.40
CA MET A 106 -1.16 -10.38 8.31
C MET A 106 -1.28 -9.80 9.72
N GLY A 107 -2.23 -8.88 9.97
CA GLY A 107 -2.35 -8.21 11.26
C GLY A 107 -1.22 -7.23 11.56
N LEU A 108 -0.49 -6.75 10.54
CA LEU A 108 0.66 -5.84 10.69
C LEU A 108 0.25 -4.41 10.30
N PRO A 109 -0.14 -3.54 11.25
CA PRO A 109 -0.79 -2.27 10.91
C PRO A 109 0.15 -1.17 10.38
N PHE A 110 1.47 -1.24 10.60
CA PHE A 110 2.46 -0.25 10.10
C PHE A 110 2.01 1.22 10.17
N ILE A 111 1.38 1.63 11.28
CA ILE A 111 0.67 2.93 11.36
C ILE A 111 1.60 4.12 11.14
N GLU A 112 2.79 4.11 11.73
CA GLU A 112 3.73 5.23 11.63
C GLU A 112 4.30 5.37 10.23
N TYR A 113 4.64 4.26 9.56
CA TYR A 113 5.09 4.30 8.17
C TYR A 113 4.02 4.87 7.24
N ARG A 114 2.75 4.49 7.44
CA ARG A 114 1.62 5.05 6.67
C ARG A 114 1.47 6.55 6.89
N ARG A 115 1.57 7.04 8.12
CA ARG A 115 1.51 8.48 8.44
C ARG A 115 2.62 9.27 7.76
N VAL A 116 3.85 8.77 7.81
CA VAL A 116 4.97 9.49 7.21
C VAL A 116 4.90 9.48 5.67
N VAL A 117 4.43 8.39 5.05
CA VAL A 117 4.13 8.37 3.61
C VAL A 117 3.02 9.36 3.26
N LEU A 118 1.95 9.42 4.07
CA LEU A 118 0.86 10.37 3.87
C LEU A 118 1.36 11.82 3.90
N VAL A 119 2.24 12.17 4.84
CA VAL A 119 2.76 13.54 4.94
C VAL A 119 3.76 13.85 3.82
N LEU A 120 4.72 12.98 3.55
CA LEU A 120 5.84 13.29 2.67
C LEU A 120 5.55 13.05 1.18
N PHE A 121 4.83 11.98 0.85
CA PHE A 121 4.50 11.65 -0.54
C PHE A 121 3.16 12.26 -0.95
N VAL A 122 2.11 11.98 -0.18
CA VAL A 122 0.75 12.43 -0.54
C VAL A 122 0.58 13.93 -0.27
N ASN A 123 1.08 14.43 0.86
CA ASN A 123 0.98 15.82 1.29
C ASN A 123 -0.43 16.41 1.00
N PRO A 124 -1.46 16.06 1.79
CA PRO A 124 -2.85 16.35 1.48
C PRO A 124 -3.17 17.86 1.32
N ALA A 125 -2.33 18.74 1.86
CA ALA A 125 -2.47 20.18 1.67
C ALA A 125 -2.34 20.61 0.20
N TRP A 126 -1.48 19.94 -0.59
CA TRP A 126 -1.26 20.30 -1.99
C TRP A 126 -2.48 20.07 -2.90
N PRO A 127 -3.09 18.86 -2.96
CA PRO A 127 -4.29 18.66 -3.76
C PRO A 127 -5.47 19.48 -3.25
N LEU A 128 -5.58 19.69 -1.93
CA LEU A 128 -6.60 20.56 -1.35
C LEU A 128 -6.46 22.00 -1.84
N ALA A 129 -5.26 22.56 -1.85
CA ALA A 129 -4.99 23.91 -2.36
C ALA A 129 -5.36 24.05 -3.85
N LEU A 130 -5.11 23.01 -4.66
CA LEU A 130 -5.50 23.02 -6.07
C LEU A 130 -7.01 23.05 -6.27
N VAL A 131 -7.75 22.23 -5.50
CA VAL A 131 -9.22 22.16 -5.55
C VAL A 131 -9.83 23.48 -5.09
N LEU A 132 -9.38 24.02 -3.94
CA LEU A 132 -9.87 25.28 -3.41
C LEU A 132 -9.54 26.46 -4.32
N GLY A 133 -8.31 26.52 -4.86
CA GLY A 133 -7.93 27.55 -5.83
C GLY A 133 -8.73 27.47 -7.13
N ALA A 134 -9.05 26.26 -7.61
CA ALA A 134 -9.91 26.07 -8.78
C ALA A 134 -11.35 26.53 -8.51
N ALA A 135 -11.89 26.19 -7.35
CA ALA A 135 -13.22 26.64 -6.91
C ALA A 135 -13.28 28.18 -6.80
N TRP A 136 -12.27 28.80 -6.21
CA TRP A 136 -12.15 30.25 -6.11
C TRP A 136 -12.11 30.93 -7.48
N ARG A 137 -11.29 30.44 -8.41
CA ARG A 137 -11.22 30.96 -9.80
C ARG A 137 -12.52 30.79 -10.58
N LYS A 138 -13.33 29.76 -10.25
CA LYS A 138 -14.64 29.55 -10.87
C LYS A 138 -15.70 30.50 -10.29
N TRP A 139 -15.65 30.75 -8.99
CA TRP A 139 -16.54 31.71 -8.31
C TRP A 139 -16.28 33.14 -8.78
N GLY A 140 -15.01 33.58 -8.81
CA GLY A 140 -14.66 34.94 -9.26
C GLY A 140 -15.09 35.23 -10.69
N ARG A 141 -15.06 34.24 -11.59
CA ARG A 141 -15.55 34.37 -12.97
C ARG A 141 -17.08 34.46 -13.08
N ARG A 142 -17.84 33.99 -12.09
CA ARG A 142 -19.31 34.10 -12.05
C ARG A 142 -19.79 35.46 -11.52
N GLY A 143 -18.95 36.19 -10.79
CA GLY A 143 -19.26 37.54 -10.29
C GLY A 143 -18.92 38.69 -11.26
N VAL A 144 -18.37 38.39 -12.45
CA VAL A 144 -17.97 39.37 -13.47
C VAL A 144 -18.81 39.22 -14.76
N ALA A 145 -19.94 38.51 -14.69
CA ALA A 145 -20.91 38.51 -15.79
C ALA A 145 -21.77 39.79 -15.66
N PRO A 146 -21.73 40.73 -16.64
CA PRO A 146 -22.65 41.86 -16.70
C PRO A 146 -24.10 41.42 -16.98
#